data_AF-A0A6S8MF83-F1
#
_entry.id   AF-A0A6S8MF83-F1
#
_cell.length_a   1.000
_cell.length_b   1.000
_cell.length_c   1.000
_cell.angle_alpha   90.00
_cell.angle_beta   90.00
_cell.angle_gamma   90.00
#
_symmetry.space_group_name_H-M   'P 1'
#
loop_
_entity.id
_entity.type
_entity.pdbx_description
1 polymer ?
#
loop_
_entity_poly.entity_id
_entity_poly.type
_entity_poly.pdbx_seq_one_letter_code
_entity_poly.pdbx_strand_id
1 'polypeptide(L)'
;MASQMDFDVSQFERDASTNLGNANGNIFVSKPGIPKQHDGQVFVRLKKKRFVVLDYTIQPNETDMATASGVAHMEIPSGAGKTQCITKDCHKVGVPVKLYDSNPEDSVSLYLRSGLCFECQRNLNEKRRVDRRKRPHEGAQLLYSIASPSQKKFKINGGDVFELKDDAIIVNGSIKGVKLADEGHSPQDIAVDLQDMLRESTFETERLLTAAGNPGPDPMVDNIHGLYEKAFTAMNKAIFLMTQWKAAYDNAATANDPNSNNHMVSLLLAADKDQQRVPSGDDALPRMKKEDEHDMVHDPDMHDHGIQVHHDVHDPDVPNVDTGFMEV
;
A
#
# COMPACT_ATOMS: atom_id res chain seq x y z
N MET A 1 -12.40 40.45 15.27
CA MET A 1 -11.40 40.18 14.21
C MET A 1 -12.12 39.35 13.16
N ALA A 2 -12.18 39.81 11.91
CA ALA A 2 -12.83 39.04 10.83
C ALA A 2 -11.99 37.79 10.53
N SER A 3 -12.63 36.64 10.35
CA SER A 3 -11.93 35.43 9.88
C SER A 3 -11.31 35.72 8.51
N GLN A 4 -10.05 35.34 8.31
CA GLN A 4 -9.39 35.47 7.01
C GLN A 4 -9.88 34.42 6.00
N MET A 5 -10.75 33.50 6.41
CA MET A 5 -11.28 32.40 5.60
C MET A 5 -12.65 32.71 4.99
N ASP A 6 -12.89 33.99 4.61
CA ASP A 6 -14.10 34.36 3.90
C ASP A 6 -14.04 33.85 2.45
N PHE A 7 -14.56 32.65 2.24
CA PHE A 7 -14.71 32.02 0.94
C PHE A 7 -16.12 32.30 0.40
N ASP A 8 -16.21 33.17 -0.61
CA ASP A 8 -17.48 33.45 -1.28
C ASP A 8 -17.85 32.32 -2.25
N VAL A 9 -18.78 31.46 -1.82
CA VAL A 9 -19.31 30.33 -2.60
C VAL A 9 -19.93 30.80 -3.92
N SER A 10 -20.56 31.98 -3.95
CA SER A 10 -21.22 32.51 -5.15
C SER A 10 -20.18 32.90 -6.21
N GLN A 11 -19.05 33.46 -5.77
CA GLN A 11 -17.91 33.74 -6.63
C GLN A 11 -17.28 32.44 -7.15
N PHE A 12 -17.19 31.42 -6.29
CA PHE A 12 -16.70 30.10 -6.69
C PHE A 12 -17.55 29.45 -7.79
N GLU A 13 -18.88 29.45 -7.67
CA GLU A 13 -19.75 28.83 -8.68
C GLU A 13 -19.56 29.48 -10.05
N ARG A 14 -19.41 30.81 -10.08
CA ARG A 14 -19.05 31.56 -11.29
C ARG A 14 -17.71 31.08 -11.83
N ASP A 15 -16.64 31.11 -11.03
CA ASP A 15 -15.29 30.72 -11.45
C ASP A 15 -15.20 29.26 -11.90
N ALA A 16 -15.95 28.36 -11.26
CA ALA A 16 -16.06 26.96 -11.65
C ALA A 16 -16.71 26.78 -13.03
N SER A 17 -17.74 27.58 -13.33
CA SER A 17 -18.45 27.52 -14.61
C SER A 17 -17.69 28.20 -15.76
N THR A 18 -16.99 29.31 -15.50
CA THR A 18 -16.37 30.14 -16.54
C THR A 18 -14.88 29.87 -16.72
N ASN A 19 -14.12 29.79 -15.62
CA ASN A 19 -12.66 29.84 -15.65
C ASN A 19 -12.00 28.45 -15.58
N LEU A 20 -12.58 27.52 -14.82
CA LEU A 20 -12.08 26.15 -14.72
C LEU A 20 -12.43 25.29 -15.96
N GLY A 21 -13.42 25.71 -16.77
CA GLY A 21 -13.87 24.94 -17.93
C GLY A 21 -14.31 23.51 -17.58
N ASN A 22 -14.36 22.61 -18.57
CA ASN A 22 -14.94 21.27 -18.41
C ASN A 22 -13.98 20.10 -18.24
N ALA A 23 -12.66 20.32 -18.41
CA ALA A 23 -11.69 19.24 -18.41
C ALA A 23 -11.13 18.96 -17.00
N ASN A 24 -10.89 17.69 -16.70
CA ASN A 24 -10.24 17.28 -15.46
C ASN A 24 -8.77 17.71 -15.47
N GLY A 25 -8.29 18.20 -14.33
CA GLY A 25 -6.94 18.75 -14.19
C GLY A 25 -6.82 20.21 -14.59
N ASN A 26 -7.92 20.87 -14.95
CA ASN A 26 -7.92 22.32 -15.18
C ASN A 26 -7.66 23.05 -13.86
N ILE A 27 -6.90 24.13 -13.97
CA ILE A 27 -6.41 24.92 -12.85
C ILE A 27 -6.71 26.37 -13.14
N PHE A 28 -7.17 27.08 -12.12
CA PHE A 28 -7.36 28.52 -12.15
C PHE A 28 -6.72 29.14 -10.92
N VAL A 29 -5.91 30.19 -11.11
CA VAL A 29 -5.30 30.93 -10.00
C VAL A 29 -6.18 32.15 -9.77
N SER A 30 -6.96 32.13 -8.70
CA SER A 30 -7.90 33.20 -8.35
C SER A 30 -7.18 34.40 -7.74
N LYS A 31 -6.22 34.13 -6.84
CA LYS A 31 -5.34 35.16 -6.27
C LYS A 31 -3.90 34.79 -6.58
N PRO A 32 -3.14 35.62 -7.31
CA PRO A 32 -1.76 35.33 -7.63
C PRO A 32 -0.90 35.28 -6.36
N GLY A 33 0.06 34.36 -6.34
CA GLY A 33 1.03 34.26 -5.27
C GLY A 33 2.16 35.29 -5.36
N ILE A 34 2.90 35.45 -4.26
CA ILE A 34 4.12 36.26 -4.23
C ILE A 34 5.28 35.38 -4.73
N PRO A 35 6.06 35.84 -5.73
CA PRO A 35 7.21 35.10 -6.25
C PRO A 35 8.15 34.64 -5.14
N LYS A 36 8.60 33.38 -5.24
CA LYS A 36 9.47 32.71 -4.25
C LYS A 36 8.89 32.53 -2.84
N GLN A 37 7.67 32.96 -2.57
CA GLN A 37 7.05 32.86 -1.24
C GLN A 37 5.85 31.91 -1.20
N HIS A 38 4.88 32.03 -2.10
CA HIS A 38 3.71 31.13 -2.15
C HIS A 38 3.05 31.17 -3.52
N ASP A 39 2.16 30.21 -3.80
CA ASP A 39 1.47 30.11 -5.10
C ASP A 39 0.11 30.83 -5.13
N GLY A 40 -0.32 31.41 -4.01
CA GLY A 40 -1.57 32.16 -3.95
C GLY A 40 -2.77 31.27 -3.68
N GLN A 41 -3.93 31.67 -4.19
CA GLN A 41 -5.16 30.90 -4.12
C GLN A 41 -5.41 30.18 -5.44
N VAL A 42 -5.47 28.86 -5.38
CA VAL A 42 -5.51 27.97 -6.54
C VAL A 42 -6.75 27.08 -6.49
N PHE A 43 -7.46 27.07 -7.61
CA PHE A 43 -8.65 26.27 -7.82
C PHE A 43 -8.28 25.11 -8.74
N VAL A 44 -8.73 23.91 -8.40
CA VAL A 44 -8.40 22.69 -9.14
C VAL A 44 -9.67 21.91 -9.44
N ARG A 45 -9.93 21.65 -10.73
CA ARG A 45 -10.96 20.71 -11.16
C ARG A 45 -10.37 19.31 -11.21
N LEU A 46 -10.91 18.43 -10.38
CA LEU A 46 -10.55 17.02 -10.31
C LEU A 46 -11.51 16.16 -11.13
N LYS A 47 -11.31 14.84 -11.07
CA LYS A 47 -12.22 13.87 -11.70
C LYS A 47 -13.62 13.95 -11.10
N LYS A 48 -14.61 13.42 -11.83
CA LYS A 48 -16.03 13.37 -11.43
C LYS A 48 -16.64 14.75 -11.10
N LYS A 49 -16.14 15.82 -11.73
CA LYS A 49 -16.56 17.22 -11.46
C LYS A 49 -16.33 17.66 -10.00
N ARG A 50 -15.39 17.03 -9.28
CA ARG A 50 -14.97 17.49 -7.95
C ARG A 50 -14.11 18.74 -8.07
N PHE A 51 -14.31 19.72 -7.21
CA PHE A 51 -13.54 20.95 -7.16
C PHE A 51 -12.89 21.12 -5.80
N VAL A 52 -11.64 21.57 -5.79
CA VAL A 52 -10.90 21.88 -4.57
C VAL A 52 -10.29 23.26 -4.67
N VAL A 53 -10.38 24.03 -3.60
CA VAL A 53 -9.79 25.37 -3.47
C VAL A 53 -8.71 25.33 -2.39
N LEU A 54 -7.50 25.69 -2.78
CA LEU A 54 -6.31 25.72 -1.92
C LEU A 54 -5.81 27.15 -1.81
N ASP A 55 -5.41 27.55 -0.61
CA ASP A 55 -4.81 28.86 -0.37
C ASP A 55 -3.49 28.72 0.37
N TYR A 56 -2.41 29.13 -0.30
CA TYR A 56 -1.05 29.11 0.25
C TYR A 56 -0.70 30.43 0.97
N THR A 57 -1.59 31.43 0.96
CA THR A 57 -1.34 32.76 1.53
C THR A 57 -1.76 32.86 2.99
N ILE A 58 -2.71 32.03 3.40
CA ILE A 58 -3.31 32.10 4.73
C ILE A 58 -2.36 31.48 5.75
N GLN A 59 -2.11 32.21 6.84
CA GLN A 59 -1.49 31.69 8.05
C GLN A 59 -2.57 31.54 9.12
N PRO A 60 -3.11 30.32 9.31
CA PRO A 60 -4.25 30.10 10.20
C PRO A 60 -3.92 30.49 11.64
N ASN A 61 -4.87 31.15 12.29
CA ASN A 61 -4.88 31.37 13.73
C ASN A 61 -5.79 30.36 14.45
N GLU A 62 -5.86 30.41 15.78
CA GLU A 62 -6.67 29.48 16.58
C GLU A 62 -8.16 29.54 16.26
N THR A 63 -8.69 30.73 15.92
CA THR A 63 -10.10 30.90 15.53
C THR A 63 -10.39 30.23 14.19
N ASP A 64 -9.46 30.31 13.24
CA ASP A 64 -9.58 29.62 11.96
C ASP A 64 -9.57 28.10 12.13
N MET A 65 -8.69 27.57 13.01
CA MET A 65 -8.63 26.15 13.36
C MET A 65 -9.96 25.66 13.95
N ALA A 66 -10.54 26.45 14.87
CA ALA A 66 -11.83 26.14 15.48
C ALA A 66 -13.00 26.23 14.48
N THR A 67 -12.89 27.09 13.47
CA THR A 67 -13.90 27.19 12.41
C THR A 67 -13.83 25.99 11.48
N ALA A 68 -12.63 25.61 11.03
CA ALA A 68 -12.44 24.49 10.11
C ALA A 68 -12.85 23.14 10.73
N SER A 69 -12.68 22.95 12.04
CA SER A 69 -13.11 21.72 12.71
C SER A 69 -14.63 21.51 12.69
N GLY A 70 -15.41 22.58 12.50
CA GLY A 70 -16.86 22.53 12.36
C GLY A 70 -17.36 22.42 10.91
N VAL A 71 -16.47 22.45 9.91
CA VAL A 71 -16.85 22.54 8.49
C VAL A 71 -16.19 21.43 7.67
N ALA A 72 -16.99 20.43 7.25
CA ALA A 72 -16.49 19.24 6.55
C ALA A 72 -15.74 19.53 5.24
N HIS A 73 -16.09 20.60 4.53
CA HIS A 73 -15.49 20.98 3.25
C HIS A 73 -14.15 21.72 3.40
N MET A 74 -13.79 22.12 4.61
CA MET A 74 -12.59 22.88 4.93
C MET A 74 -11.59 21.98 5.67
N GLU A 75 -10.31 22.18 5.43
CA GLU A 75 -9.26 21.46 6.15
C GLU A 75 -8.05 22.37 6.32
N ILE A 76 -7.52 22.43 7.55
CA ILE A 76 -6.28 23.13 7.86
C ILE A 76 -5.25 22.10 8.33
N PRO A 77 -4.35 21.66 7.44
CA PRO A 77 -3.28 20.74 7.82
C PRO A 77 -2.29 21.38 8.79
N SER A 78 -1.62 20.55 9.59
CA SER A 78 -0.53 21.00 10.45
C SER A 78 0.56 21.69 9.62
N GLY A 79 0.93 22.91 10.03
CA GLY A 79 1.94 23.72 9.34
C GLY A 79 1.44 24.52 8.13
N ALA A 80 0.12 24.57 7.88
CA ALA A 80 -0.46 25.38 6.82
C ALA A 80 0.00 26.85 6.88
N GLY A 81 0.38 27.42 5.74
CA GLY A 81 0.87 28.80 5.63
C GLY A 81 2.29 29.05 6.17
N LYS A 82 2.90 28.08 6.85
CA LYS A 82 4.19 28.24 7.55
C LYS A 82 5.27 27.29 7.04
N THR A 83 4.91 26.03 6.83
CA THR A 83 5.86 24.99 6.42
C THR A 83 6.30 25.21 4.98
N GLN A 84 7.62 25.26 4.78
CA GLN A 84 8.22 25.40 3.46
C GLN A 84 8.07 24.13 2.62
N CYS A 85 8.14 24.29 1.30
CA CYS A 85 8.13 23.22 0.33
C CYS A 85 9.30 22.26 0.57
N ILE A 86 9.03 20.95 0.56
CA ILE A 86 10.05 19.90 0.76
C ILE A 86 11.00 19.76 -0.44
N THR A 87 10.70 20.39 -1.57
CA THR A 87 11.59 20.36 -2.74
C THR A 87 12.87 21.13 -2.40
N LYS A 88 14.02 20.50 -2.64
CA LYS A 88 15.34 21.16 -2.49
C LYS A 88 15.34 22.48 -3.25
N ASP A 89 15.90 23.51 -2.62
CA ASP A 89 16.03 24.87 -3.17
C ASP A 89 14.69 25.60 -3.46
N CYS A 90 13.57 25.11 -2.93
CA CYS A 90 12.28 25.79 -3.01
C CYS A 90 11.92 26.47 -1.69
N HIS A 91 11.83 27.79 -1.69
CA HIS A 91 11.49 28.59 -0.48
C HIS A 91 10.00 28.90 -0.33
N LYS A 92 9.15 28.38 -1.23
CA LYS A 92 7.71 28.63 -1.19
C LYS A 92 7.04 27.86 -0.05
N VAL A 93 5.88 28.32 0.41
CA VAL A 93 4.99 27.56 1.31
C VAL A 93 4.57 26.25 0.65
N GLY A 94 4.76 25.13 1.35
CA GLY A 94 4.46 23.78 0.88
C GLY A 94 3.15 23.20 1.39
N VAL A 95 2.54 23.81 2.41
CA VAL A 95 1.31 23.31 3.02
C VAL A 95 0.22 24.39 2.90
N PRO A 96 -0.77 24.22 2.00
CA PRO A 96 -1.88 25.15 1.86
C PRO A 96 -2.98 24.88 2.88
N VAL A 97 -3.84 25.88 3.09
CA VAL A 97 -5.18 25.69 3.65
C VAL A 97 -6.11 25.18 2.54
N LYS A 98 -6.93 24.16 2.83
CA LYS A 98 -8.01 23.74 1.94
C LYS A 98 -9.27 24.50 2.33
N LEU A 99 -9.63 25.52 1.56
CA LEU A 99 -10.79 26.37 1.84
C LEU A 99 -12.10 25.69 1.50
N TYR A 100 -12.10 24.86 0.46
CA TYR A 100 -13.30 24.17 -0.01
C TYR A 100 -12.95 22.90 -0.76
N ASP A 101 -13.78 21.88 -0.58
CA ASP A 101 -13.78 20.63 -1.33
C ASP A 101 -15.23 20.26 -1.63
N SER A 102 -15.62 20.18 -2.90
CA SER A 102 -17.01 19.88 -3.25
C SER A 102 -17.44 18.48 -2.81
N ASN A 103 -16.48 17.56 -2.62
CA ASN A 103 -16.72 16.17 -2.24
C ASN A 103 -15.71 15.73 -1.17
N PRO A 104 -15.88 16.16 0.10
CA PRO A 104 -14.91 15.89 1.16
C PRO A 104 -14.85 14.40 1.53
N GLU A 105 -15.95 13.66 1.31
CA GLU A 105 -16.03 12.21 1.54
C GLU A 105 -15.18 11.39 0.55
N ASP A 106 -14.85 11.96 -0.62
CA ASP A 106 -14.01 11.28 -1.59
C ASP A 106 -12.54 11.30 -1.14
N SER A 107 -11.85 10.17 -1.31
CA SER A 107 -10.43 10.01 -1.02
C SER A 107 -9.58 11.18 -1.54
N VAL A 108 -8.55 11.57 -0.78
CA VAL A 108 -7.63 12.65 -1.15
C VAL A 108 -7.04 12.39 -2.54
N SER A 109 -7.11 13.40 -3.40
CA SER A 109 -6.57 13.30 -4.74
C SER A 109 -5.06 13.10 -4.70
N LEU A 110 -4.55 12.06 -5.37
CA LEU A 110 -3.10 11.87 -5.57
C LEU A 110 -2.44 13.08 -6.27
N TYR A 111 -3.24 13.92 -6.92
CA TYR A 111 -2.79 15.17 -7.54
C TYR A 111 -2.41 16.24 -6.52
N LEU A 112 -2.88 16.14 -5.27
CA LEU A 112 -2.63 17.10 -4.19
C LEU A 112 -1.87 16.38 -3.07
N ARG A 113 -0.61 16.74 -2.86
CA ARG A 113 0.21 16.22 -1.76
C ARG A 113 0.58 17.37 -0.84
N SER A 114 0.43 17.16 0.46
CA SER A 114 0.92 18.10 1.46
C SER A 114 2.46 18.15 1.44
N GLY A 115 3.03 19.30 1.78
CA GLY A 115 4.48 19.54 1.82
C GLY A 115 5.09 20.01 0.50
N LEU A 116 4.30 20.20 -0.56
CA LEU A 116 4.75 20.76 -1.83
C LEU A 116 3.97 22.02 -2.18
N CYS A 117 4.70 23.06 -2.60
CA CYS A 117 4.06 24.20 -3.25
C CYS A 117 3.38 23.72 -4.54
N PHE A 118 2.37 24.44 -4.99
CA PHE A 118 1.58 24.07 -6.14
C PHE A 118 2.42 23.93 -7.42
N GLU A 119 3.41 24.80 -7.59
CA GLU A 119 4.33 24.74 -8.74
C GLU A 119 5.19 23.46 -8.73
N CYS A 120 5.82 23.13 -7.61
CA CYS A 120 6.60 21.90 -7.46
C CYS A 120 5.73 20.65 -7.64
N GLN A 121 4.51 20.66 -7.09
CA GLN A 121 3.53 19.58 -7.25
C GLN A 121 3.17 19.37 -8.72
N ARG A 122 2.94 20.46 -9.47
CA ARG A 122 2.65 20.41 -10.92
C ARG A 122 3.82 19.83 -11.70
N ASN A 123 5.05 20.28 -11.44
CA ASN A 123 6.25 19.78 -12.10
C ASN A 123 6.46 18.28 -11.84
N LEU A 124 6.25 17.84 -10.59
CA LEU A 124 6.32 16.43 -10.22
C LEU A 124 5.28 15.58 -10.97
N ASN A 125 4.06 16.08 -11.07
CA ASN A 125 2.98 15.37 -11.76
C ASN A 125 3.20 15.31 -13.28
N GLU A 126 3.73 16.38 -13.89
CA GLU A 126 4.05 16.38 -15.31
C GLU A 126 5.21 15.42 -15.62
N LYS A 127 6.26 15.40 -14.80
CA LYS A 127 7.36 14.43 -14.93
C LYS A 127 6.84 12.99 -14.91
N ARG A 128 5.97 12.65 -13.96
CA ARG A 128 5.32 11.33 -13.88
C ARG A 128 4.46 11.02 -15.10
N ARG A 129 3.81 12.02 -15.70
CA ARG A 129 3.00 11.86 -16.91
C ARG A 129 3.88 11.55 -18.12
N VAL A 130 5.01 12.24 -18.26
CA VAL A 130 5.98 12.01 -19.35
C VAL A 130 6.65 10.65 -19.20
N ASP A 131 7.09 10.29 -17.98
CA ASP A 131 7.76 9.01 -17.72
C ASP A 131 6.86 7.81 -18.03
N ARG A 132 5.55 7.91 -17.74
CA ARG A 132 4.57 6.87 -18.12
C ARG A 132 4.40 6.72 -19.63
N ARG A 133 4.62 7.78 -20.41
CA ARG A 133 4.52 7.73 -21.88
C ARG A 133 5.78 7.17 -22.54
N LYS A 134 6.94 7.30 -21.88
CA LYS A 134 8.25 6.88 -22.42
C LYS A 134 8.60 5.42 -22.18
N ARG A 135 7.93 4.73 -21.26
CA ARG A 135 8.18 3.29 -21.05
C ARG A 135 7.67 2.51 -22.27
N PRO A 136 8.54 1.79 -23.01
CA PRO A 136 8.07 0.85 -24.02
C PRO A 136 7.16 -0.17 -23.34
N HIS A 137 6.14 -0.61 -24.06
CA HIS A 137 5.04 -1.44 -23.57
C HIS A 137 5.48 -2.90 -23.28
N GLU A 138 6.70 -3.13 -22.83
CA GLU A 138 7.23 -4.44 -22.46
C GLU A 138 7.07 -4.62 -20.94
N GLY A 139 6.10 -5.44 -20.56
CA GLY A 139 5.84 -5.80 -19.17
C GLY A 139 4.99 -4.78 -18.42
N ALA A 140 3.70 -4.69 -18.75
CA ALA A 140 2.73 -3.94 -17.96
C ALA A 140 2.54 -4.59 -16.57
N GLN A 141 3.44 -4.29 -15.63
CA GLN A 141 3.12 -4.40 -14.20
C GLN A 141 2.03 -3.38 -13.89
N LEU A 142 0.82 -3.92 -13.66
CA LEU A 142 -0.39 -3.21 -13.26
C LEU A 142 -0.17 -2.48 -11.93
N LEU A 143 0.39 -1.28 -12.02
CA LEU A 143 0.30 -0.28 -10.97
C LEU A 143 -1.02 0.48 -11.16
N TYR A 144 -1.98 0.28 -10.24
CA TYR A 144 -2.64 1.33 -9.44
C TYR A 144 -4.13 1.12 -9.08
N SER A 145 -4.42 1.64 -7.88
CA SER A 145 -5.65 2.33 -7.45
C SER A 145 -6.83 1.51 -6.93
N ILE A 146 -6.81 1.33 -5.60
CA ILE A 146 -7.99 1.30 -4.74
C ILE A 146 -8.65 2.68 -4.85
N ALA A 147 -9.64 2.82 -5.73
CA ALA A 147 -10.48 4.01 -5.81
C ALA A 147 -11.82 3.63 -6.45
N SER A 148 -12.84 3.50 -5.60
CA SER A 148 -14.29 3.75 -5.82
C SER A 148 -15.02 2.99 -6.97
N PRO A 149 -16.31 2.63 -6.80
CA PRO A 149 -17.02 1.72 -7.70
C PRO A 149 -17.46 2.47 -8.96
N SER A 150 -16.60 2.46 -9.97
CA SER A 150 -16.99 2.81 -11.32
C SER A 150 -16.38 1.75 -12.22
N GLN A 151 -17.26 0.88 -12.73
CA GLN A 151 -17.02 -0.22 -13.68
C GLN A 151 -15.71 -0.04 -14.45
N LYS A 152 -14.67 -0.74 -13.99
CA LYS A 152 -13.33 -0.65 -14.58
C LYS A 152 -13.31 -1.55 -15.81
N LYS A 153 -13.23 -0.95 -17.00
CA LYS A 153 -12.98 -1.64 -18.27
C LYS A 153 -11.47 -1.84 -18.44
N PHE A 154 -11.03 -3.08 -18.55
CA PHE A 154 -9.64 -3.47 -18.75
C PHE A 154 -9.43 -3.93 -20.17
N LYS A 155 -8.33 -3.51 -20.79
CA LYS A 155 -7.94 -4.01 -22.10
C LYS A 155 -6.84 -5.03 -21.90
N ILE A 156 -7.08 -6.29 -22.24
CA ILE A 156 -6.09 -7.36 -22.16
C ILE A 156 -5.37 -7.43 -23.52
N ASN A 157 -4.08 -7.81 -23.49
CA ASN A 157 -3.26 -7.95 -24.69
C ASN A 157 -3.98 -8.83 -25.73
N GLY A 158 -4.39 -8.22 -26.85
CA GLY A 158 -5.29 -8.85 -27.85
C GLY A 158 -6.39 -7.91 -28.33
N GLY A 159 -6.68 -6.84 -27.59
CA GLY A 159 -7.66 -5.83 -28.01
C GLY A 159 -9.01 -5.94 -27.30
N ASP A 160 -9.27 -7.08 -26.67
CA ASP A 160 -10.50 -7.37 -25.97
C ASP A 160 -10.62 -6.53 -24.69
N VAL A 161 -11.79 -5.94 -24.52
CA VAL A 161 -12.15 -5.13 -23.36
C VAL A 161 -12.96 -5.99 -22.40
N PHE A 162 -12.38 -6.30 -21.24
CA PHE A 162 -13.03 -7.00 -20.15
C PHE A 162 -13.64 -6.00 -19.16
N GLU A 163 -14.92 -6.16 -18.83
CA GLU A 163 -15.59 -5.35 -17.82
C GLU A 163 -15.63 -6.14 -16.50
N LEU A 164 -14.94 -5.64 -15.47
CA LEU A 164 -15.02 -6.23 -14.15
C LEU A 164 -16.38 -5.91 -13.51
N LYS A 165 -16.96 -6.91 -12.85
CA LYS A 165 -18.10 -6.70 -11.94
C LYS A 165 -17.67 -5.82 -10.75
N ASP A 166 -18.62 -5.15 -10.13
CA ASP A 166 -18.35 -4.21 -9.02
C ASP A 166 -17.76 -4.89 -7.76
N ASP A 167 -17.92 -6.21 -7.64
CA ASP A 167 -17.40 -7.07 -6.57
C ASP A 167 -16.08 -7.78 -6.95
N ALA A 168 -15.51 -7.50 -8.12
CA ALA A 168 -14.30 -8.17 -8.56
C ALA A 168 -13.07 -7.78 -7.72
N ILE A 169 -12.39 -8.78 -7.18
CA ILE A 169 -11.11 -8.64 -6.48
C ILE A 169 -9.98 -8.77 -7.50
N ILE A 170 -9.14 -7.74 -7.62
CA ILE A 170 -7.95 -7.75 -8.48
C ILE A 170 -6.75 -8.15 -7.62
N VAL A 171 -6.09 -9.23 -7.99
CA VAL A 171 -4.86 -9.68 -7.33
C VAL A 171 -3.66 -9.39 -8.23
N ASN A 172 -2.74 -8.54 -7.76
CA ASN A 172 -1.61 -8.05 -8.54
C ASN A 172 -0.46 -9.07 -8.59
N GLY A 173 -0.55 -10.03 -9.52
CA GLY A 173 0.57 -10.86 -9.93
C GLY A 173 1.23 -11.68 -8.81
N SER A 174 2.36 -12.30 -9.15
CA SER A 174 3.13 -13.11 -8.20
C SER A 174 3.57 -12.29 -7.00
N ILE A 175 3.21 -12.75 -5.80
CA ILE A 175 3.71 -12.19 -4.56
C ILE A 175 5.00 -12.93 -4.22
N LYS A 176 6.07 -12.18 -3.94
CA LYS A 176 7.39 -12.74 -3.61
C LYS A 176 7.26 -13.82 -2.51
N GLY A 177 7.77 -15.01 -2.81
CA GLY A 177 7.74 -16.17 -1.90
C GLY A 177 6.54 -17.10 -2.10
N VAL A 178 5.68 -16.87 -3.10
CA VAL A 178 4.62 -17.80 -3.48
C VAL A 178 5.02 -18.52 -4.78
N LYS A 179 4.93 -19.85 -4.78
CA LYS A 179 5.16 -20.68 -5.96
C LYS A 179 3.96 -20.65 -6.90
N LEU A 180 4.21 -20.54 -8.20
CA LEU A 180 3.16 -20.42 -9.21
C LEU A 180 2.71 -21.79 -9.74
N ALA A 181 1.45 -21.89 -10.15
CA ALA A 181 0.87 -23.13 -10.67
C ALA A 181 1.57 -23.65 -11.94
N ASP A 182 2.11 -22.75 -12.76
CA ASP A 182 2.86 -23.04 -13.98
C ASP A 182 4.29 -23.55 -13.72
N GLU A 183 4.78 -23.50 -12.48
CA GLU A 183 6.09 -24.03 -12.06
C GLU A 183 6.02 -25.51 -11.61
N GLY A 184 4.96 -26.23 -12.00
CA GLY A 184 4.72 -27.61 -11.55
C GLY A 184 4.17 -27.72 -10.12
N HIS A 185 3.65 -26.61 -9.58
CA HIS A 185 3.02 -26.54 -8.28
C HIS A 185 1.58 -27.06 -8.39
N SER A 186 1.30 -28.23 -7.84
CA SER A 186 0.00 -28.89 -8.03
C SER A 186 -1.13 -28.15 -7.28
N PRO A 187 -2.40 -28.32 -7.69
CA PRO A 187 -3.53 -27.75 -6.96
C PRO A 187 -3.55 -28.13 -5.47
N GLN A 188 -3.06 -29.33 -5.13
CA GLN A 188 -2.96 -29.81 -3.76
C GLN A 188 -1.90 -29.03 -2.97
N ASP A 189 -0.74 -28.80 -3.57
CA ASP A 189 0.33 -28.03 -2.94
C ASP A 189 -0.08 -26.57 -2.73
N ILE A 190 -0.76 -25.96 -3.71
CA ILE A 190 -1.32 -24.60 -3.59
C ILE A 190 -2.35 -24.54 -2.45
N ALA A 191 -3.15 -25.58 -2.24
CA ALA A 191 -4.13 -25.64 -1.17
C ALA A 191 -3.47 -25.68 0.22
N VAL A 192 -2.36 -26.40 0.36
CA VAL A 192 -1.56 -26.43 1.60
C VAL A 192 -0.96 -25.06 1.87
N ASP A 193 -0.30 -24.46 0.88
CA ASP A 193 0.27 -23.11 1.00
C ASP A 193 -0.81 -22.07 1.37
N LEU A 194 -2.02 -22.19 0.80
CA LEU A 194 -3.14 -21.32 1.12
C LEU A 194 -3.56 -21.44 2.58
N GLN A 195 -3.66 -22.67 3.11
CA GLN A 195 -4.01 -22.90 4.51
C GLN A 195 -2.97 -22.31 5.46
N ASP A 196 -1.69 -22.51 5.17
CA ASP A 196 -0.60 -21.97 5.99
C ASP A 196 -0.60 -20.44 5.98
N MET A 197 -0.80 -19.83 4.81
CA MET A 197 -0.90 -18.37 4.71
C MET A 197 -2.14 -17.79 5.41
N LEU A 198 -3.27 -18.49 5.39
CA LEU A 198 -4.48 -18.09 6.12
C LEU A 198 -4.26 -18.16 7.64
N ARG A 199 -3.56 -19.19 8.13
CA ARG A 199 -3.18 -19.30 9.55
C ARG A 199 -2.24 -18.18 9.97
N GLU A 200 -1.20 -17.90 9.18
CA GLU A 200 -0.27 -16.79 9.43
C GLU A 200 -1.02 -15.45 9.44
N SER A 201 -1.91 -15.21 8.47
CA SER A 201 -2.72 -14.00 8.40
C SER A 201 -3.63 -13.83 9.62
N THR A 202 -4.25 -14.91 10.09
CA THR A 202 -5.13 -14.88 11.27
C THR A 202 -4.32 -14.55 12.52
N PHE A 203 -3.19 -15.24 12.70
CA PHE A 203 -2.28 -15.02 13.83
C PHE A 203 -1.75 -13.57 13.90
N GLU A 204 -1.27 -13.01 12.78
CA GLU A 204 -0.77 -11.64 12.76
C GLU A 204 -1.90 -10.61 12.96
N THR A 205 -3.12 -10.90 12.50
CA THR A 205 -4.29 -10.05 12.75
C THR A 205 -4.69 -10.05 14.23
N GLU A 206 -4.68 -11.21 14.90
CA GLU A 206 -4.95 -11.31 16.34
C GLU A 206 -3.89 -10.57 17.17
N ARG A 207 -2.61 -10.66 16.77
CA ARG A 207 -1.52 -9.88 17.39
C ARG A 207 -1.74 -8.39 17.23
N LEU A 208 -2.13 -7.94 16.03
CA LEU A 208 -2.46 -6.54 15.76
C LEU A 208 -3.62 -6.05 16.63
N LEU A 209 -4.71 -6.83 16.71
CA LEU A 209 -5.87 -6.50 17.55
C LEU A 209 -5.52 -6.42 19.03
N THR A 210 -4.70 -7.34 19.52
CA THR A 210 -4.22 -7.35 20.90
C THR A 210 -3.36 -6.14 21.20
N ALA A 211 -2.45 -5.77 20.28
CA ALA A 211 -1.61 -4.58 20.40
C ALA A 211 -2.42 -3.28 20.36
N ALA A 212 -3.47 -3.23 19.56
CA ALA A 212 -4.36 -2.07 19.47
C ALA A 212 -5.29 -1.92 20.69
N GLY A 213 -5.71 -3.03 21.30
CA GLY A 213 -6.63 -3.06 22.44
C GLY A 213 -5.99 -2.73 23.79
N ASN A 214 -4.67 -2.88 23.93
CA ASN A 214 -3.93 -2.59 25.17
C ASN A 214 -2.75 -1.63 24.90
N PRO A 215 -3.01 -0.32 24.75
CA PRO A 215 -1.96 0.68 24.62
C PRO A 215 -1.26 0.87 25.98
N GLY A 216 -0.35 -0.03 26.33
CA GLY A 216 0.54 0.12 27.48
C GLY A 216 1.48 1.33 27.31
N PRO A 217 2.13 1.80 28.39
CA PRO A 217 2.88 3.06 28.40
C PRO A 217 4.30 2.97 27.76
N ASP A 218 4.55 1.99 26.88
CA ASP A 218 5.88 1.68 26.32
C ASP A 218 5.95 1.97 24.80
N PRO A 219 7.16 2.04 24.18
CA PRO A 219 7.43 2.58 22.83
C PRO A 219 6.98 1.66 21.68
N MET A 220 5.88 0.94 21.86
CA MET A 220 5.39 -0.09 20.95
C MET A 220 4.54 0.47 19.79
N VAL A 221 4.32 1.79 19.73
CA VAL A 221 3.57 2.45 18.65
C VAL A 221 4.27 2.27 17.28
N ASP A 222 5.61 2.26 17.25
CA ASP A 222 6.39 1.97 16.04
C ASP A 222 6.26 0.51 15.57
N ASN A 223 5.81 -0.41 16.44
CA ASN A 223 5.60 -1.82 16.12
C ASN A 223 4.22 -2.10 15.51
N ILE A 224 3.23 -1.24 15.74
CA ILE A 224 1.86 -1.40 15.20
C ILE A 224 1.89 -1.32 13.67
N HIS A 225 2.68 -0.41 13.11
CA HIS A 225 2.81 -0.29 11.65
C HIS A 225 3.43 -1.56 11.04
N GLY A 226 4.46 -2.12 11.68
CA GLY A 226 5.07 -3.37 11.25
C GLY A 226 4.14 -4.57 11.35
N LEU A 227 3.31 -4.66 12.40
CA LEU A 227 2.28 -5.69 12.54
C LEU A 227 1.18 -5.54 11.47
N TYR A 228 0.78 -4.30 11.17
CA TYR A 228 -0.18 -4.02 10.10
C TYR A 228 0.36 -4.45 8.73
N GLU A 229 1.62 -4.10 8.41
CA GLU A 229 2.25 -4.52 7.15
C GLU A 229 2.36 -6.04 7.02
N LYS A 230 2.69 -6.74 8.11
CA LYS A 230 2.77 -8.22 8.14
C LYS A 230 1.41 -8.87 7.91
N ALA A 231 0.39 -8.45 8.67
CA ALA A 231 -0.98 -8.95 8.54
C ALA A 231 -1.51 -8.71 7.11
N PHE A 232 -1.33 -7.50 6.58
CA PHE A 232 -1.76 -7.15 5.23
C PHE A 232 -1.01 -7.95 4.16
N THR A 233 0.29 -8.18 4.33
CA THR A 233 1.09 -8.98 3.39
C THR A 233 0.67 -10.44 3.38
N ALA A 234 0.45 -11.04 4.56
CA ALA A 234 -0.01 -12.43 4.68
C ALA A 234 -1.40 -12.62 4.05
N MET A 235 -2.32 -11.68 4.29
CA MET A 235 -3.65 -11.70 3.70
C MET A 235 -3.61 -11.62 2.16
N ASN A 236 -2.77 -10.74 1.60
CA ASN A 236 -2.61 -10.65 0.15
C ASN A 236 -2.06 -11.94 -0.47
N LYS A 237 -1.10 -12.59 0.20
CA LYS A 237 -0.56 -13.90 -0.23
C LYS A 237 -1.65 -14.98 -0.26
N ALA A 238 -2.48 -15.05 0.79
CA ALA A 238 -3.60 -15.99 0.84
C ALA A 238 -4.60 -15.74 -0.29
N ILE A 239 -4.99 -14.48 -0.53
CA ILE A 239 -5.91 -14.13 -1.63
C ILE A 239 -5.30 -14.54 -2.99
N PHE A 240 -4.01 -14.32 -3.20
CA PHE A 240 -3.33 -14.74 -4.43
C PHE A 240 -3.31 -16.26 -4.62
N LEU A 241 -2.94 -17.01 -3.59
CA LEU A 241 -2.97 -18.48 -3.63
C LEU A 241 -4.38 -19.02 -3.88
N MET A 242 -5.41 -18.38 -3.33
CA MET A 242 -6.80 -18.75 -3.60
C MET A 242 -7.19 -18.56 -5.07
N THR A 243 -6.73 -17.47 -5.70
CA THR A 243 -6.95 -17.28 -7.15
C THR A 243 -6.21 -18.30 -8.01
N GLN A 244 -4.97 -18.65 -7.63
CA GLN A 244 -4.17 -19.66 -8.31
C GLN A 244 -4.79 -21.06 -8.16
N TRP A 245 -5.23 -21.40 -6.95
CA TRP A 245 -5.92 -22.65 -6.66
C TRP A 245 -7.18 -22.80 -7.50
N LYS A 246 -8.00 -21.74 -7.57
CA LYS A 246 -9.24 -21.76 -8.36
C LYS A 246 -8.96 -21.94 -9.84
N ALA A 247 -7.98 -21.21 -10.40
CA ALA A 247 -7.58 -21.35 -11.79
C ALA A 247 -7.06 -22.75 -12.10
N ALA A 248 -6.22 -23.30 -11.23
CA ALA A 248 -5.68 -24.65 -11.37
C ALA A 248 -6.79 -25.72 -11.26
N TYR A 249 -7.75 -25.53 -10.36
CA TYR A 249 -8.93 -26.38 -10.22
C TYR A 249 -9.81 -26.35 -11.46
N ASP A 250 -10.12 -25.16 -11.99
CA ASP A 250 -10.97 -25.03 -13.19
C ASP A 250 -10.31 -25.66 -14.42
N ASN A 251 -8.99 -25.51 -14.56
CA ASN A 251 -8.22 -26.16 -15.62
C ASN A 251 -8.22 -27.69 -15.47
N ALA A 252 -8.11 -28.21 -14.24
CA ALA A 252 -8.18 -29.65 -13.98
C ALA A 252 -9.59 -30.22 -14.15
N ALA A 253 -10.63 -29.45 -13.81
CA ALA A 253 -12.04 -29.84 -13.94
C ALA A 253 -12.53 -29.79 -15.39
N THR A 254 -11.98 -28.89 -16.22
CA THR A 254 -12.24 -28.86 -17.66
C THR A 254 -11.45 -29.94 -18.41
N ALA A 255 -10.31 -30.38 -17.87
CA ALA A 255 -9.51 -31.47 -18.41
C ALA A 255 -10.01 -32.88 -18.04
N ASN A 256 -10.78 -33.04 -16.96
CA ASN A 256 -11.28 -34.34 -16.48
C ASN A 256 -12.79 -34.49 -16.63
N ASP A 257 -13.21 -35.57 -17.27
CA ASP A 257 -14.61 -36.03 -17.45
C ASP A 257 -15.40 -36.01 -16.11
N PRO A 258 -16.66 -35.50 -16.05
CA PRO A 258 -17.48 -35.27 -14.85
C PRO A 258 -17.62 -36.39 -13.80
N ASN A 259 -17.18 -37.63 -14.08
CA ASN A 259 -17.21 -38.73 -13.12
C ASN A 259 -16.03 -38.79 -12.13
N SER A 260 -15.00 -37.94 -12.25
CA SER A 260 -13.82 -37.93 -11.36
C SER A 260 -13.96 -37.02 -10.12
N ASN A 261 -15.01 -36.19 -10.06
CA ASN A 261 -15.14 -35.06 -9.12
C ASN A 261 -15.39 -35.43 -7.63
N ASN A 262 -15.56 -36.70 -7.27
CA ASN A 262 -15.88 -37.11 -5.89
C ASN A 262 -14.66 -37.24 -4.96
N HIS A 263 -13.43 -37.28 -5.47
CA HIS A 263 -12.26 -37.56 -4.63
C HIS A 263 -11.64 -36.32 -3.95
N MET A 264 -11.78 -35.12 -4.53
CA MET A 264 -11.14 -33.90 -4.00
C MET A 264 -11.92 -33.22 -2.88
N VAL A 265 -13.25 -33.12 -3.00
CA VAL A 265 -14.10 -32.52 -1.95
C VAL A 265 -13.99 -33.32 -0.65
N SER A 266 -13.77 -34.64 -0.77
CA SER A 266 -13.56 -35.55 0.36
C SER A 266 -12.27 -35.29 1.14
N LEU A 267 -11.21 -34.76 0.53
CA LEU A 267 -9.93 -34.47 1.21
C LEU A 267 -9.95 -33.17 2.02
N LEU A 268 -10.63 -32.13 1.50
CA LEU A 268 -10.85 -30.87 2.24
C LEU A 268 -11.73 -31.07 3.47
N LEU A 269 -12.72 -31.97 3.40
CA LEU A 269 -13.56 -32.33 4.54
C LEU A 269 -12.88 -33.33 5.50
N ALA A 270 -11.91 -34.12 5.04
CA ALA A 270 -11.16 -35.05 5.89
C ALA A 270 -10.12 -34.32 6.76
N ALA A 271 -9.45 -33.30 6.23
CA ALA A 271 -8.49 -32.48 6.98
C ALA A 271 -9.14 -31.70 8.14
N ASP A 272 -10.42 -31.32 8.00
CA ASP A 272 -11.21 -30.65 9.05
C ASP A 272 -11.66 -31.62 10.16
N LYS A 273 -11.91 -32.89 9.82
CA LYS A 273 -12.32 -33.93 10.78
C LYS A 273 -11.19 -34.41 11.69
N ASP A 274 -9.95 -34.40 11.23
CA ASP A 274 -8.80 -34.78 12.06
C ASP A 274 -8.42 -33.70 13.09
N GLN A 275 -8.89 -32.45 12.93
CA GLN A 275 -8.64 -31.36 13.88
C GLN A 275 -9.72 -31.17 14.95
N GLN A 276 -10.92 -31.77 14.79
CA GLN A 276 -11.99 -31.72 15.80
C GLN A 276 -11.94 -32.82 16.87
N ARG A 277 -10.93 -33.71 16.85
CA ARG A 277 -10.69 -34.65 17.96
C ARG A 277 -10.00 -33.93 19.12
N VAL A 278 -10.79 -33.22 19.91
CA VAL A 278 -10.42 -32.85 21.28
C VAL A 278 -10.34 -34.15 22.10
N PRO A 279 -9.22 -34.46 22.76
CA PRO A 279 -9.19 -35.56 23.71
C PRO A 279 -10.04 -35.15 24.92
N SER A 280 -11.24 -35.72 25.04
CA SER A 280 -12.02 -35.69 26.26
C SER A 280 -11.21 -36.40 27.34
N GLY A 281 -10.64 -35.62 28.25
CA GLY A 281 -9.98 -36.11 29.44
C GLY A 281 -11.01 -36.76 30.35
N ASP A 282 -10.96 -38.08 30.43
CA ASP A 282 -11.31 -38.90 31.58
C ASP A 282 -10.96 -40.33 31.20
N ASP A 283 -9.70 -40.72 31.44
CA ASP A 283 -9.44 -42.10 31.82
C ASP A 283 -8.10 -42.23 32.55
N ALA A 284 -8.20 -42.96 33.65
CA ALA A 284 -7.30 -42.95 34.77
C ALA A 284 -6.16 -43.98 34.63
N LEU A 285 -5.02 -43.60 35.22
CA LEU A 285 -3.94 -44.41 35.82
C LEU A 285 -3.04 -45.28 34.91
N PRO A 286 -1.70 -45.09 34.96
CA PRO A 286 -0.75 -45.98 34.29
C PRO A 286 -0.44 -47.22 35.13
N ARG A 287 -0.55 -48.39 34.51
CA ARG A 287 -0.17 -49.69 35.08
C ARG A 287 1.27 -50.02 34.72
N MET A 288 2.11 -50.11 35.76
CA MET A 288 3.49 -50.59 35.72
C MET A 288 3.63 -51.99 35.10
N LYS A 289 4.64 -52.14 34.22
CA LYS A 289 5.46 -53.35 34.00
C LYS A 289 6.86 -52.84 33.58
N LYS A 290 7.89 -52.92 34.43
CA LYS A 290 8.88 -54.02 34.58
C LYS A 290 9.31 -54.59 33.22
N GLU A 291 10.46 -54.14 32.73
CA GLU A 291 11.82 -54.71 32.92
C GLU A 291 12.13 -55.56 31.68
N ASP A 292 13.16 -55.18 30.93
CA ASP A 292 14.34 -56.04 30.75
C ASP A 292 15.47 -55.29 30.04
N GLU A 293 16.64 -55.41 30.68
CA GLU A 293 17.96 -54.90 30.31
C GLU A 293 18.57 -55.67 29.14
N HIS A 294 19.40 -54.98 28.35
CA HIS A 294 20.68 -55.40 27.80
C HIS A 294 20.99 -54.53 26.56
N ASP A 295 22.21 -54.18 26.19
CA ASP A 295 23.47 -53.96 26.89
C ASP A 295 24.41 -53.39 25.80
N MET A 296 25.44 -52.69 26.25
CA MET A 296 26.74 -52.55 25.59
C MET A 296 27.00 -51.52 24.45
N VAL A 297 27.77 -50.50 24.86
CA VAL A 297 29.13 -50.13 24.37
C VAL A 297 29.32 -49.70 22.91
N HIS A 298 29.60 -48.40 22.69
CA HIS A 298 30.94 -47.88 22.31
C HIS A 298 30.91 -46.36 22.04
N ASP A 299 31.66 -45.61 22.85
CA ASP A 299 32.41 -44.42 22.41
C ASP A 299 33.74 -44.92 21.80
N PRO A 300 34.35 -44.24 20.81
CA PRO A 300 35.13 -43.03 21.13
C PRO A 300 35.20 -41.93 20.05
N ASP A 301 35.22 -40.67 20.52
CA ASP A 301 36.28 -39.66 20.39
C ASP A 301 37.02 -39.37 19.06
N MET A 302 37.22 -38.06 18.86
CA MET A 302 38.26 -37.33 18.10
C MET A 302 38.23 -37.30 16.56
N HIS A 303 38.08 -36.09 15.99
CA HIS A 303 39.27 -35.37 15.48
C HIS A 303 39.06 -33.86 15.30
N ASP A 304 40.00 -33.16 15.91
CA ASP A 304 40.46 -31.79 15.74
C ASP A 304 41.26 -31.65 14.44
N HIS A 305 41.04 -30.58 13.67
CA HIS A 305 42.06 -29.93 12.84
C HIS A 305 41.63 -28.48 12.54
N GLY A 306 42.35 -27.55 13.16
CA GLY A 306 42.34 -26.14 12.79
C GLY A 306 43.27 -25.81 11.62
N ILE A 307 43.71 -24.55 11.66
CA ILE A 307 44.65 -23.80 10.79
C ILE A 307 43.90 -22.91 9.77
N GLN A 308 43.75 -21.59 10.00
CA GLN A 308 44.72 -20.48 10.12
C GLN A 308 45.05 -19.78 8.79
N VAL A 309 44.70 -18.48 8.73
CA VAL A 309 45.39 -17.30 8.13
C VAL A 309 45.85 -17.37 6.66
N HIS A 310 46.00 -16.30 5.86
CA HIS A 310 46.39 -14.92 6.11
C HIS A 310 46.18 -14.10 4.80
N HIS A 311 46.05 -12.78 4.94
CA HIS A 311 46.61 -11.74 4.05
C HIS A 311 46.05 -11.61 2.61
N ASP A 312 45.97 -10.45 1.95
CA ASP A 312 46.16 -9.04 2.28
C ASP A 312 45.81 -8.26 0.97
N VAL A 313 45.44 -6.99 1.13
CA VAL A 313 45.95 -5.85 0.31
C VAL A 313 45.57 -5.77 -1.19
N HIS A 314 44.72 -4.79 -1.55
CA HIS A 314 45.12 -3.49 -2.15
C HIS A 314 43.90 -2.75 -2.74
N ASP A 315 43.49 -1.66 -2.07
CA ASP A 315 43.16 -0.36 -2.72
C ASP A 315 44.53 0.29 -3.09
N PRO A 316 44.69 1.11 -4.15
CA PRO A 316 43.89 2.32 -4.40
C PRO A 316 43.68 2.67 -5.91
N ASP A 317 42.78 3.63 -6.20
CA ASP A 317 43.18 4.92 -6.80
C ASP A 317 41.98 5.80 -7.21
N VAL A 318 41.91 6.94 -6.53
CA VAL A 318 41.10 8.10 -6.86
C VAL A 318 41.97 9.09 -7.62
N PRO A 319 41.54 9.63 -8.76
CA PRO A 319 42.00 10.92 -9.23
C PRO A 319 40.95 12.02 -8.99
N ASN A 320 41.39 12.90 -8.10
CA ASN A 320 41.14 14.33 -8.00
C ASN A 320 40.79 15.00 -9.36
N VAL A 321 39.70 15.77 -9.42
CA VAL A 321 39.55 16.81 -10.46
C VAL A 321 39.25 18.14 -9.79
N ASP A 322 40.14 19.05 -10.14
CA ASP A 322 40.40 20.34 -9.56
C ASP A 322 39.37 21.39 -9.96
N THR A 323 39.37 22.40 -9.11
CA THR A 323 38.64 23.65 -9.15
C THR A 323 38.88 24.50 -10.40
N GLY A 324 37.83 25.19 -10.86
CA GLY A 324 37.90 26.18 -11.93
C GLY A 324 36.94 27.35 -11.66
N PHE A 325 37.50 28.39 -11.04
CA PHE A 325 36.98 29.76 -10.94
C PHE A 325 36.54 30.31 -12.31
N MET A 326 35.44 31.06 -12.35
CA MET A 326 35.34 32.26 -13.18
C MET A 326 34.22 33.18 -12.67
N GLU A 327 34.62 34.34 -12.14
CA GLU A 327 33.79 35.54 -11.97
C GLU A 327 33.55 36.19 -13.34
N VAL A 328 32.29 36.57 -13.62
CA VAL A 328 31.88 37.85 -14.22
C VAL A 328 30.49 38.19 -13.68
#